data_AF-A0A6M4IPW3-F1
#
_entry.id   AF-A0A6M4IPW3-F1
#
_cell.length_a   1.000
_cell.length_b   1.000
_cell.length_c   1.000
_cell.angle_alpha   90.00
_cell.angle_beta   90.00
_cell.angle_gamma   90.00
#
_symmetry.space_group_name_H-M   'P 1'
#
loop_
_entity.id
_entity.type
_entity.pdbx_description
1 polymer ?
#
loop_
_entity_poly.entity_id
_entity_poly.type
_entity_poly.pdbx_seq_one_letter_code
_entity_poly.pdbx_strand_id
1 'polypeptide(L)'
;MTTSTDVATEPIDCRTAVQRLWDYLDHELDATRMAEVSAHVERCAACVEHFQFARTFLSALSSSQREAVGTDAPDANALRSRVVEALQREGFSAGR
;
A
#
# COMPACT_ATOMS: atom_id res chain seq x y z
N MET A 1 -14.86 15.58 14.37
CA MET A 1 -13.61 15.22 15.10
C MET A 1 -13.81 13.82 15.67
N THR A 2 -13.47 12.78 14.91
CA THR A 2 -13.57 11.39 15.37
C THR A 2 -12.21 10.98 15.90
N THR A 3 -12.11 10.90 17.22
CA THR A 3 -10.97 10.35 17.94
C THR A 3 -10.85 8.86 17.62
N SER A 4 -9.81 8.51 16.86
CA SER A 4 -9.37 7.12 16.69
C SER A 4 -8.83 6.67 18.04
N THR A 5 -9.60 5.88 18.77
CA THR A 5 -9.22 5.38 20.10
C THR A 5 -8.09 4.37 19.93
N ASP A 6 -6.89 4.86 20.17
CA ASP A 6 -5.66 4.10 20.39
C ASP A 6 -5.81 3.29 21.70
N VAL A 7 -5.79 1.96 21.60
CA VAL A 7 -5.63 1.09 22.77
C VAL A 7 -4.15 0.71 22.83
N ALA A 8 -3.46 1.29 23.80
CA ALA A 8 -2.03 1.22 24.05
C ALA A 8 -1.52 -0.20 24.38
N THR A 9 -1.30 -1.04 23.36
CA THR A 9 -0.49 -2.29 23.47
C THR A 9 0.22 -2.66 22.17
N GLU A 10 0.46 -1.68 21.30
CA GLU A 10 1.28 -1.86 20.09
C GLU A 10 2.48 -0.90 20.14
N PRO A 11 3.67 -1.32 19.67
CA PRO A 11 4.88 -0.50 19.77
C PRO A 11 4.81 0.80 18.95
N ILE A 12 3.88 0.90 17.99
CA ILE A 12 3.63 2.08 17.15
C ILE A 12 2.13 2.34 16.98
N ASP A 13 1.78 3.61 16.71
CA ASP A 13 0.41 4.05 16.40
C ASP A 13 0.08 3.85 14.91
N CYS A 14 -1.22 3.97 14.57
CA CYS A 14 -1.70 3.81 13.19
C CYS A 14 -1.03 4.77 12.20
N ARG A 15 -0.75 6.01 12.63
CA ARG A 15 -0.09 7.01 11.77
C ARG A 15 1.31 6.55 11.40
N THR A 16 2.10 6.10 12.37
CA THR A 16 3.46 5.62 12.18
C THR A 16 3.46 4.35 11.32
N ALA A 17 2.53 3.43 11.56
CA ALA A 17 2.38 2.22 10.75
C ALA A 17 2.11 2.55 9.27
N VAL A 18 1.18 3.47 8.99
CA VAL A 18 0.86 3.88 7.61
C VAL A 18 2.02 4.65 6.96
N GLN A 19 2.74 5.50 7.70
CA GLN A 19 3.89 6.23 7.17
C GLN A 19 5.03 5.30 6.75
N ARG A 20 5.24 4.21 7.49
CA ARG A 20 6.30 3.22 7.22
C ARG A 20 5.87 2.10 6.27
N LEU A 21 4.63 2.12 5.80
CA LEU A 21 4.02 0.99 5.08
C LEU A 21 4.74 0.68 3.77
N TRP A 22 5.19 1.70 3.04
CA TRP A 22 5.91 1.54 1.77
C TRP A 22 7.31 0.97 2.00
N ASP A 23 8.09 1.56 2.89
CA ASP A 23 9.41 1.04 3.28
C ASP A 23 9.32 -0.40 3.84
N TYR A 24 8.23 -0.73 4.55
CA TYR A 24 7.96 -2.10 5.01
C TYR A 24 7.73 -3.06 3.84
N LEU A 25 6.94 -2.65 2.84
CA LEU A 25 6.66 -3.45 1.64
C LEU A 25 7.91 -3.65 0.77
N ASP A 26 8.77 -2.64 0.72
CA ASP A 26 10.03 -2.67 -0.02
C ASP A 26 11.18 -3.35 0.77
N HIS A 27 10.91 -3.79 2.01
CA HIS A 27 11.89 -4.38 2.93
C HIS A 27 13.09 -3.47 3.25
N GLU A 28 12.87 -2.15 3.27
CA GLU A 28 13.91 -1.13 3.53
C GLU A 28 14.01 -0.71 5.00
N LEU A 29 13.13 -1.22 5.86
CA LEU A 29 13.19 -1.00 7.30
C LEU A 29 14.19 -1.93 7.98
N ASP A 30 14.77 -1.48 9.09
CA ASP A 30 15.52 -2.36 9.98
C ASP A 30 14.62 -3.42 10.63
N ALA A 31 15.23 -4.50 11.14
CA ALA A 31 14.51 -5.64 11.70
C ALA A 31 13.55 -5.29 12.84
N THR A 32 13.87 -4.27 13.64
CA THR A 32 13.00 -3.83 14.75
C THR A 32 11.75 -3.17 14.17
N ARG A 33 11.92 -2.23 13.24
CA ARG A 33 10.81 -1.53 12.59
C ARG A 33 9.95 -2.44 11.73
N MET A 34 10.54 -3.45 11.08
CA MET A 34 9.79 -4.48 10.37
C MET A 34 8.83 -5.21 11.31
N ALA A 35 9.30 -5.62 12.49
CA ALA A 35 8.46 -6.30 13.48
C ALA A 35 7.36 -5.39 14.04
N GLU A 36 7.66 -4.11 14.30
CA GLU A 36 6.68 -3.14 14.78
C GLU A 36 5.52 -2.94 13.80
N VAL A 37 5.81 -2.78 12.51
CA VAL A 37 4.79 -2.60 11.47
C VAL A 37 3.99 -3.88 11.26
N SER A 38 4.65 -5.04 11.20
CA SER A 38 3.95 -6.34 11.08
C SER A 38 2.95 -6.55 12.22
N ALA A 39 3.41 -6.34 13.47
CA ALA A 39 2.58 -6.54 14.65
C ALA A 39 1.35 -5.61 14.67
N HIS A 40 1.50 -4.37 14.18
CA HIS A 40 0.40 -3.39 14.07
C HIS A 40 -0.61 -3.79 12.98
N VAL A 41 -0.13 -4.10 11.77
CA VAL A 41 -0.98 -4.46 10.63
C VAL A 41 -1.77 -5.75 10.91
N GLU A 42 -1.19 -6.70 11.65
CA GLU A 42 -1.85 -7.96 12.03
C GLU A 42 -3.03 -7.77 13.00
N ARG A 43 -3.04 -6.70 13.80
CA ARG A 43 -4.05 -6.49 14.85
C ARG A 43 -5.01 -5.35 14.57
N CYS A 44 -4.60 -4.36 13.76
CA CYS A 44 -5.41 -3.19 13.45
C CYS A 44 -6.16 -3.36 12.12
N ALA A 45 -7.49 -3.52 12.18
CA ALA A 45 -8.34 -3.69 11.00
C ALA A 45 -8.23 -2.51 10.00
N ALA A 46 -8.08 -1.27 10.48
CA ALA A 46 -7.91 -0.13 9.58
C ALA A 46 -6.55 -0.18 8.84
N CYS A 47 -5.49 -0.59 9.53
CA CYS A 47 -4.16 -0.69 8.91
C CYS A 47 -4.04 -1.90 7.96
N VAL A 48 -4.79 -2.98 8.19
CA VAL A 48 -4.84 -4.11 7.25
C VAL A 48 -5.41 -3.69 5.90
N GLU A 49 -6.43 -2.82 5.87
CA GLU A 49 -7.00 -2.29 4.64
C GLU A 49 -5.99 -1.43 3.87
N HIS A 50 -5.27 -0.55 4.57
CA HIS A 50 -4.19 0.24 3.98
C HIS A 50 -3.08 -0.65 3.40
N PHE A 51 -2.69 -1.71 4.12
CA PHE A 51 -1.70 -2.67 3.66
C PHE A 51 -2.15 -3.44 2.42
N GLN A 52 -3.39 -3.93 2.41
CA GLN A 52 -3.96 -4.62 1.25
C GLN A 52 -4.00 -3.71 0.03
N PHE A 53 -4.45 -2.46 0.19
CA PHE A 53 -4.43 -1.49 -0.90
C PHE A 53 -3.02 -1.27 -1.45
N ALA A 54 -2.03 -1.01 -0.59
CA ALA A 54 -0.65 -0.77 -1.01
C ALA A 54 -0.06 -1.99 -1.76
N ARG A 55 -0.33 -3.21 -1.29
CA ARG A 55 0.07 -4.44 -2.00
C ARG A 55 -0.60 -4.59 -3.36
N THR A 56 -1.91 -4.37 -3.45
CA THR A 56 -2.66 -4.45 -4.70
C THR A 56 -2.15 -3.40 -5.70
N PHE A 57 -1.81 -2.20 -5.21
CA PHE A 57 -1.21 -1.15 -6.02
C PHE A 57 0.15 -1.55 -6.61
N LEU A 58 1.07 -2.07 -5.79
CA LEU A 58 2.37 -2.55 -6.27
C LEU A 58 2.22 -3.71 -7.27
N SER A 59 1.26 -4.62 -7.03
CA SER A 59 0.93 -5.69 -7.96
C SER A 59 0.45 -5.15 -9.31
N ALA A 60 -0.48 -4.19 -9.30
CA ALA A 60 -0.98 -3.53 -10.50
C ALA A 60 0.14 -2.80 -11.27
N LEU A 61 0.99 -2.05 -10.56
CA LEU A 61 2.17 -1.40 -11.14
C LEU A 61 3.09 -2.40 -11.82
N SER A 62 3.47 -3.48 -11.12
CA SER A 62 4.37 -4.49 -11.68
C SER A 62 3.78 -5.16 -12.92
N SER A 63 2.46 -5.41 -12.92
CA SER A 63 1.76 -6.05 -14.04
C SER A 63 1.69 -5.13 -15.25
N SER A 64 1.34 -3.85 -15.04
CA SER A 64 1.26 -2.85 -16.10
C SER A 64 2.62 -2.51 -16.74
N GLN A 65 3.72 -2.72 -16.03
CA GLN A 65 5.08 -2.61 -16.58
C GLN A 65 5.44 -3.80 -17.46
N ARG A 66 5.10 -5.04 -17.03
CA ARG A 66 5.32 -6.25 -17.84
C ARG A 66 4.53 -6.23 -19.15
N GLU A 67 3.33 -5.67 -19.13
CA GLU A 67 2.49 -5.51 -20.33
C GLU A 67 3.03 -4.44 -21.31
N ALA A 68 3.86 -3.51 -20.82
CA ALA A 68 4.47 -2.45 -21.64
C ALA A 68 5.80 -2.85 -22.29
N VAL A 69 6.23 -4.12 -22.15
CA VAL A 69 7.46 -4.62 -22.75
C VAL A 69 7.35 -4.54 -24.28
N GLY A 70 8.11 -3.61 -24.88
CA GLY A 70 8.15 -3.41 -26.34
C GLY A 70 7.80 -2.00 -26.82
N THR A 71 7.42 -1.06 -25.94
CA THR A 71 7.22 0.35 -26.33
C THR A 71 8.50 1.18 -26.13
N ASP A 72 8.93 1.88 -27.18
CA ASP A 72 10.18 2.67 -27.24
C ASP A 72 10.23 3.90 -26.31
N ALA A 73 9.12 4.24 -25.63
CA ALA A 73 9.10 5.26 -24.58
C ALA A 73 8.00 4.97 -23.54
N PRO A 74 8.29 5.08 -22.23
CA PRO A 74 7.27 4.94 -21.21
C PRO A 74 6.33 6.16 -21.22
N ASP A 75 5.15 6.02 -21.82
CA ASP A 75 4.06 6.98 -21.65
C ASP A 75 3.49 6.83 -20.23
N ALA A 76 3.82 7.79 -19.37
CA ALA A 76 3.36 7.84 -17.99
C ALA A 76 1.83 7.89 -17.86
N ASN A 77 1.12 8.49 -18.83
CA ASN A 77 -0.35 8.51 -18.82
C ASN A 77 -0.93 7.14 -19.18
N ALA A 78 -0.33 6.45 -20.14
CA ALA A 78 -0.71 5.08 -20.49
C ALA A 78 -0.47 4.12 -19.31
N LEU A 79 0.67 4.26 -18.63
CA LEU A 79 0.97 3.50 -17.41
C LEU A 79 -0.07 3.76 -16.31
N ARG A 80 -0.34 5.04 -16.03
CA ARG A 80 -1.34 5.44 -15.03
C ARG A 80 -2.72 4.84 -15.35
N SER A 81 -3.14 4.88 -16.61
CA SER A 81 -4.44 4.34 -17.04
C SER A 81 -4.55 2.84 -16.77
N ARG A 82 -3.53 2.06 -17.17
CA ARG A 82 -3.49 0.60 -16.90
C ARG A 82 -3.51 0.28 -15.41
N VAL A 83 -2.77 1.03 -14.60
CA VAL A 83 -2.75 0.84 -13.14
C VAL A 83 -4.12 1.13 -12.55
N VAL A 84 -4.77 2.23 -12.93
CA VAL A 84 -6.12 2.57 -12.45
C VAL A 84 -7.14 1.52 -12.86
N GLU A 85 -7.12 1.05 -14.11
CA GLU A 85 -7.99 -0.02 -14.60
C GLU A 85 -7.78 -1.33 -13.82
N ALA A 86 -6.53 -1.69 -13.53
CA ALA A 86 -6.22 -2.85 -12.71
C ALA A 86 -6.76 -2.70 -11.28
N LEU A 87 -6.58 -1.54 -10.64
CA LEU A 87 -7.13 -1.27 -9.31
C LEU A 87 -8.66 -1.32 -9.29
N GLN A 88 -9.33 -0.79 -10.32
CA GLN A 88 -10.79 -0.79 -10.41
C GLN A 88 -11.37 -2.21 -10.48
N ARG A 89 -10.69 -3.15 -11.15
CA ARG A 89 -11.08 -4.56 -11.18
C ARG A 89 -11.05 -5.21 -9.80
N GLU A 90 -10.15 -4.75 -8.92
CA GLU A 90 -10.02 -5.19 -7.53
C GLU A 90 -10.95 -4.42 -6.57
N GLY A 91 -11.85 -3.58 -7.09
CA GLY A 91 -12.86 -2.86 -6.30
C GLY A 91 -12.46 -1.46 -5.85
N PHE A 92 -11.32 -0.91 -6.31
CA PHE A 92 -10.99 0.50 -6.06
C PHE A 92 -11.96 1.42 -6.81
N SER A 93 -12.77 2.17 -6.08
CA SER A 93 -13.50 3.31 -6.60
C SER A 93 -12.76 4.60 -6.21
N ALA A 94 -12.29 5.38 -7.18
CA ALA A 94 -11.85 6.75 -6.90
C ALA A 94 -13.05 7.49 -6.28
N GLY A 95 -12.91 7.90 -5.01
CA GLY A 95 -13.97 8.64 -4.31
C GLY A 95 -14.43 9.83 -5.17
N ARG A 96 -15.75 9.99 -5.26
CA ARG A 96 -16.38 11.16 -5.89
C ARG A 96 -15.99 12.46 -5.20
#